data_AF-A0A975SDN6-F1
#
_entry.id   AF-A0A975SDN6-F1
#
_cell.length_a   1.000
_cell.length_b   1.000
_cell.length_c   1.000
_cell.angle_alpha   90.00
_cell.angle_beta   90.00
_cell.angle_gamma   90.00
#
_symmetry.space_group_name_H-M   'P 1'
#
loop_
_entity.id
_entity.type
_entity.pdbx_description
1 polymer ?
#
loop_
_entity_poly.entity_id
_entity_poly.type
_entity_poly.pdbx_seq_one_letter_code
_entity_poly.pdbx_strand_id
1 'polypeptide(L)'
;MSITQTERTQALFEQARAQIRSLEARGVWIEGNGFSPLLLVKGEFTAGNTCHTSLLETREDAALRAALTRLGWAPEDFCVLGTRTLSREKTDECSDLNQDTTLDAGAYASSSAPHTSDTALSYTHQLGTTLAPEVFCEAIEALDPEAILLLDVPATELMREAYMDVLVDIENFETAMLEPGYVASVLGRRVLALGDFAASLADSAKKQLVWSYLKKLAPLGSPY
;
A
#
# COMPACT_ATOMS: atom_id res chain seq x y z
N MET A 1 -13.03 -23.37 -31.74
CA MET A 1 -13.26 -23.20 -30.29
C MET A 1 -13.52 -21.73 -30.04
N SER A 2 -14.76 -21.36 -29.76
CA SER A 2 -15.14 -19.98 -29.44
C SER A 2 -14.90 -19.74 -27.96
N ILE A 3 -13.86 -18.98 -27.63
CA ILE A 3 -13.63 -18.51 -26.26
C ILE A 3 -14.88 -17.74 -25.83
N THR A 4 -15.44 -18.13 -24.70
CA THR A 4 -16.64 -17.54 -24.09
C THR A 4 -16.31 -16.21 -23.40
N GLN A 5 -17.33 -15.41 -23.11
CA GLN A 5 -17.12 -14.15 -22.38
C GLN A 5 -16.53 -14.40 -20.99
N THR A 6 -16.99 -15.45 -20.30
CA THR A 6 -16.49 -15.86 -18.99
C THR A 6 -15.01 -16.25 -19.01
N GLU A 7 -14.56 -17.01 -20.02
CA GLU A 7 -13.14 -17.37 -20.16
C GLU A 7 -12.24 -16.14 -20.39
N ARG A 8 -12.72 -15.13 -21.14
CA ARG A 8 -11.99 -13.86 -21.30
C ARG A 8 -11.91 -13.08 -19.99
N THR A 9 -13.02 -12.97 -19.27
CA THR A 9 -13.06 -12.28 -17.96
C THR A 9 -12.14 -12.97 -16.96
N GLN A 10 -12.14 -14.30 -16.91
CA GLN A 10 -11.26 -15.05 -16.03
C GLN A 10 -9.78 -14.85 -16.38
N ALA A 11 -9.42 -14.90 -17.66
CA ALA A 11 -8.05 -14.65 -18.11
C ALA A 11 -7.55 -13.23 -17.74
N LEU A 12 -8.40 -12.20 -17.90
CA LEU A 12 -8.08 -10.83 -17.50
C LEU A 12 -7.87 -10.71 -15.99
N PHE A 13 -8.72 -11.36 -15.20
CA PHE A 13 -8.58 -11.37 -13.75
C PHE A 13 -7.30 -12.08 -13.29
N GLU A 14 -6.96 -13.21 -13.90
CA GLU A 14 -5.72 -13.94 -13.63
C GLU A 14 -4.48 -13.11 -14.00
N GLN A 15 -4.54 -12.38 -15.11
CA GLN A 15 -3.49 -11.46 -15.53
C GLN A 15 -3.30 -10.30 -14.53
N ALA A 16 -4.39 -9.65 -14.10
CA ALA A 16 -4.33 -8.57 -13.11
C ALA A 16 -3.74 -9.07 -11.78
N ARG A 17 -4.15 -10.27 -11.32
CA ARG A 17 -3.56 -10.91 -10.13
C ARG A 17 -2.07 -11.20 -10.29
N ALA A 18 -1.62 -11.58 -11.49
CA ALA A 18 -0.20 -11.82 -11.75
C ALA A 18 0.62 -10.53 -11.67
N GLN A 19 0.08 -9.40 -12.15
CA GLN A 19 0.73 -8.09 -12.03
C GLN A 19 0.88 -7.66 -10.57
N ILE A 20 -0.20 -7.76 -9.78
CA ILE A 20 -0.15 -7.44 -8.34
C ILE A 20 0.88 -8.32 -7.61
N ARG A 21 0.89 -9.63 -7.85
CA ARG A 21 1.92 -10.52 -7.26
C ARG A 21 3.34 -10.16 -7.68
N SER A 22 3.53 -9.68 -8.90
CA SER A 22 4.85 -9.24 -9.38
C SER A 22 5.31 -7.95 -8.69
N LEU A 23 4.39 -7.06 -8.33
CA LEU A 23 4.65 -5.89 -7.50
C LEU A 23 5.01 -6.31 -6.07
N GLU A 24 4.21 -7.19 -5.45
CA GLU A 24 4.46 -7.73 -4.11
C GLU A 24 5.82 -8.43 -4.02
N ALA A 25 6.20 -9.20 -5.04
CA ALA A 25 7.51 -9.87 -5.10
C ALA A 25 8.69 -8.90 -5.14
N ARG A 26 8.48 -7.66 -5.59
CA ARG A 26 9.46 -6.57 -5.54
C ARG A 26 9.37 -5.74 -4.26
N GLY A 27 8.59 -6.20 -3.29
CA GLY A 27 8.43 -5.58 -2.00
C GLY A 27 7.41 -4.44 -1.97
N VAL A 28 6.63 -4.24 -3.04
CA VAL A 28 5.53 -3.25 -3.02
C VAL A 28 4.47 -3.72 -2.03
N TRP A 29 4.06 -2.82 -1.14
CA TRP A 29 3.06 -3.13 -0.13
C TRP A 29 1.72 -2.51 -0.52
N ILE A 30 0.74 -3.37 -0.84
CA ILE A 30 -0.63 -2.98 -1.20
C ILE A 30 -1.59 -3.61 -0.18
N GLU A 31 -2.57 -2.85 0.27
CA GLU A 31 -3.66 -3.34 1.11
C GLU A 31 -5.02 -2.89 0.58
N GLY A 32 -6.02 -3.75 0.68
CA GLY A 32 -7.38 -3.47 0.28
C GLY A 32 -7.70 -4.01 -1.11
N ASN A 33 -8.64 -3.36 -1.79
CA ASN A 33 -9.10 -3.79 -3.11
C ASN A 33 -8.31 -3.08 -4.21
N GLY A 34 -7.57 -3.84 -5.02
CA GLY A 34 -6.75 -3.27 -6.11
C GLY A 34 -7.54 -2.61 -7.25
N PHE A 35 -8.87 -2.76 -7.28
CA PHE A 35 -9.77 -2.11 -8.24
C PHE A 35 -10.52 -0.93 -7.63
N SER A 36 -10.10 -0.48 -6.45
CA SER A 36 -10.73 0.64 -5.77
C SER A 36 -10.50 1.96 -6.53
N PRO A 37 -11.53 2.79 -6.68
CA PRO A 37 -11.41 4.09 -7.34
C PRO A 37 -10.56 5.10 -6.55
N LEU A 38 -10.41 4.92 -5.23
CA LEU A 38 -9.58 5.76 -4.38
C LEU A 38 -8.36 5.02 -3.86
N LEU A 39 -7.18 5.49 -4.25
CA LEU A 39 -5.88 5.03 -3.77
C LEU A 39 -5.35 5.97 -2.69
N LEU A 40 -5.02 5.43 -1.52
CA LEU A 40 -4.37 6.11 -0.41
C LEU A 40 -2.88 5.77 -0.45
N VAL A 41 -2.01 6.78 -0.55
CA VAL A 41 -0.55 6.56 -0.57
C VAL A 41 0.04 7.02 0.75
N LYS A 42 0.71 6.09 1.45
CA LYS A 42 1.30 6.32 2.76
C LYS A 42 2.80 6.07 2.73
N GLY A 43 3.59 6.97 3.30
CA GLY A 43 5.05 6.85 3.33
C GLY A 43 5.68 6.77 4.70
N GLU A 44 5.03 7.30 5.75
CA GLU A 44 5.44 7.06 7.13
C GLU A 44 4.63 5.92 7.74
N PHE A 45 5.32 5.01 8.43
CA PHE A 45 4.73 3.84 9.06
C PHE A 45 5.10 3.78 10.54
N THR A 46 4.22 3.19 11.33
CA THR A 46 4.45 3.08 12.78
C THR A 46 5.49 1.99 13.06
N ALA A 47 6.33 2.20 14.06
CA ALA A 47 7.27 1.18 14.51
C ALA A 47 6.49 -0.07 14.95
N GLY A 48 6.65 -1.18 14.22
CA GLY A 48 5.87 -2.40 14.41
C GLY A 48 5.03 -2.81 13.19
N ASN A 49 4.89 -1.94 12.19
CA ASN A 49 4.33 -2.32 10.90
C ASN A 49 5.19 -3.46 10.28
N THR A 50 4.57 -4.60 10.03
CA THR A 50 5.07 -5.76 9.29
C THR A 50 4.08 -6.11 8.17
N CYS A 51 4.41 -7.02 7.26
CA CYS A 51 3.49 -7.44 6.20
C CYS A 51 2.15 -8.04 6.72
N HIS A 52 2.08 -8.41 8.00
CA HIS A 52 0.91 -8.99 8.67
C HIS A 52 0.01 -7.96 9.35
N THR A 53 0.49 -6.72 9.49
CA THR A 53 -0.24 -5.58 10.04
C THR A 53 -0.79 -4.71 8.91
N SER A 54 -1.89 -4.02 9.12
CA SER A 54 -2.43 -3.07 8.15
C SER A 54 -1.49 -1.84 7.99
N LEU A 55 -1.41 -1.30 6.78
CA LEU A 55 -0.76 -0.02 6.47
C LEU A 55 -1.42 1.15 7.22
N LEU A 56 -2.69 1.01 7.59
CA LEU A 56 -3.53 2.05 8.20
C LEU A 56 -4.02 1.67 9.60
N GLU A 57 -3.09 1.36 10.51
CA GLU A 57 -3.41 0.91 11.88
C GLU A 57 -3.56 2.02 12.91
N THR A 58 -3.19 3.26 12.57
CA THR A 58 -3.22 4.32 13.56
C THR A 58 -4.65 4.81 13.80
N ARG A 59 -4.89 5.39 14.98
CA ARG A 59 -6.17 6.07 15.29
C ARG A 59 -6.50 7.17 14.27
N GLU A 60 -5.47 7.77 13.70
CA GLU A 60 -5.54 8.84 12.72
C GLU A 60 -6.07 8.32 11.38
N ASP A 61 -5.56 7.18 10.94
CA ASP A 61 -6.03 6.51 9.73
C ASP A 61 -7.49 6.07 9.84
N ALA A 62 -7.90 5.58 11.01
CA ALA A 62 -9.31 5.26 11.28
C ALA A 62 -10.21 6.51 11.18
N ALA A 63 -9.75 7.66 11.68
CA ALA A 63 -10.47 8.92 11.56
C ALA A 63 -10.54 9.41 10.10
N LEU A 64 -9.48 9.23 9.32
CA LEU A 64 -9.47 9.53 7.89
C LEU A 64 -10.50 8.69 7.13
N ARG A 65 -10.50 7.36 7.35
CA ARG A 65 -11.46 6.45 6.70
C ARG A 65 -12.90 6.83 7.06
N ALA A 66 -13.17 7.15 8.33
CA ALA A 66 -14.49 7.63 8.75
C ALA A 66 -14.88 8.96 8.07
N ALA A 67 -13.93 9.87 7.86
CA ALA A 67 -14.16 11.11 7.13
C ALA A 67 -14.48 10.86 5.65
N LEU A 68 -13.74 9.97 4.98
CA LEU A 68 -14.00 9.57 3.60
C LEU A 68 -15.36 8.89 3.44
N THR A 69 -15.76 8.02 4.38
CA THR A 69 -17.10 7.43 4.40
C THR A 69 -18.19 8.48 4.53
N ARG A 70 -17.95 9.54 5.31
CA ARG A 70 -18.90 10.66 5.40
C ARG A 70 -19.00 11.48 4.11
N LEU A 71 -18.00 11.42 3.23
CA LEU A 71 -18.02 12.03 1.91
C LEU A 71 -18.65 11.14 0.83
N GLY A 72 -19.04 9.91 1.18
CA GLY A 72 -19.71 8.98 0.27
C GLY A 72 -18.82 7.89 -0.33
N TRP A 73 -17.56 7.75 0.12
CA TRP A 73 -16.71 6.62 -0.27
C TRP A 73 -16.99 5.39 0.60
N ALA A 74 -17.29 4.24 0.01
CA ALA A 74 -17.47 3.02 0.79
C ALA A 74 -16.13 2.51 1.33
N PRO A 75 -16.09 1.82 2.49
CA PRO A 75 -14.85 1.23 3.02
C PRO A 75 -14.12 0.29 2.05
N GLU A 76 -14.86 -0.33 1.13
CA GLU A 76 -14.39 -1.19 0.04
C GLU A 76 -13.86 -0.42 -1.19
N ASP A 77 -14.09 0.89 -1.26
CA ASP A 77 -13.60 1.77 -2.34
C ASP A 77 -12.18 2.30 -2.06
N PHE A 78 -11.49 1.73 -1.07
CA PHE A 78 -10.14 2.11 -0.68
C PHE A 78 -9.13 1.06 -1.10
N CYS A 79 -8.04 1.50 -1.72
CA CYS A 79 -6.79 0.77 -1.82
C CYS A 79 -5.72 1.58 -1.09
N VAL A 80 -4.76 0.92 -0.45
CA VAL A 80 -3.63 1.57 0.20
C VAL A 80 -2.35 1.08 -0.45
N LEU A 81 -1.45 2.00 -0.75
CA LEU A 81 -0.12 1.74 -1.28
C LEU A 81 0.93 2.34 -0.34
N GLY A 82 1.85 1.51 0.13
CA GLY A 82 3.01 1.96 0.89
C GLY A 82 4.12 2.47 -0.02
N THR A 83 4.80 3.56 0.35
CA THR A 83 5.96 4.06 -0.42
C THR A 83 7.29 3.41 -0.07
N ARG A 84 7.31 2.46 0.87
CA ARG A 84 8.52 1.75 1.28
C ARG A 84 8.41 0.27 0.98
N THR A 85 9.52 -0.32 0.57
CA THR A 85 9.59 -1.75 0.32
C THR A 85 9.45 -2.55 1.61
N LEU A 86 8.94 -3.77 1.52
CA LEU A 86 9.08 -4.76 2.57
C LEU A 86 10.28 -5.66 2.26
N SER A 87 11.33 -5.53 3.06
CA SER A 87 12.45 -6.47 3.01
C SER A 87 12.03 -7.77 3.67
N ARG A 88 12.03 -8.86 2.90
CA ARG A 88 11.90 -10.22 3.44
C ARG A 88 13.29 -10.69 3.83
N GLU A 89 13.70 -10.41 5.07
CA GLU A 89 14.88 -11.10 5.59
C GLU A 89 14.51 -12.57 5.76
N LYS A 90 15.20 -13.42 5.00
CA LYS A 90 15.22 -14.84 5.25
C LYS A 90 16.11 -15.01 6.47
N THR A 91 15.52 -15.35 7.63
CA THR A 91 16.31 -15.82 8.76
C THR A 91 16.96 -17.13 8.31
N ASP A 92 18.22 -17.07 7.88
CA ASP A 92 19.02 -18.25 7.59
C ASP A 92 19.37 -18.94 8.92
N GLU A 93 18.40 -19.60 9.54
CA GLU A 93 18.70 -20.67 10.50
C GLU A 93 19.12 -21.91 9.69
N CYS A 94 20.41 -22.00 9.32
CA CYS A 94 21.17 -23.25 9.35
C CYS A 94 22.64 -23.03 8.95
N SER A 95 23.50 -22.67 9.90
CA SER A 95 24.93 -22.99 9.80
C SER A 95 25.58 -23.04 11.17
N ASP A 96 25.19 -24.01 12.00
CA ASP A 96 26.02 -24.48 13.13
C ASP A 96 25.66 -25.95 13.45
N LEU A 97 25.90 -26.84 12.49
CA LEU A 97 25.95 -28.28 12.75
C LEU A 97 27.12 -28.91 11.99
N ASN A 98 28.31 -28.83 12.60
CA ASN A 98 29.37 -29.85 12.62
C ASN A 98 30.60 -29.23 13.33
N GLN A 99 31.19 -29.77 14.39
CA GLN A 99 31.45 -31.15 14.79
C GLN A 99 31.63 -31.17 16.33
N ASP A 100 31.17 -32.20 17.04
CA ASP A 100 32.09 -33.27 17.46
C ASP A 100 31.34 -34.42 18.15
N THR A 101 31.89 -35.61 17.96
CA THR A 101 31.28 -36.91 18.19
C THR A 101 31.63 -37.42 19.57
N THR A 102 30.66 -37.96 20.33
CA THR A 102 30.94 -39.09 21.25
C THR A 102 29.67 -39.89 21.50
N LEU A 103 29.79 -41.20 21.26
CA LEU A 103 28.80 -42.25 21.43
C LEU A 103 28.57 -42.53 22.92
N ASP A 104 27.32 -42.78 23.35
CA ASP A 104 27.00 -43.98 24.15
C ASP A 104 25.49 -44.31 24.16
N ALA A 105 25.22 -45.59 24.44
CA ALA A 105 24.05 -46.38 24.15
C ALA A 105 22.78 -46.12 24.99
N GLY A 106 21.63 -46.59 24.46
CA GLY A 106 20.54 -47.11 25.33
C GLY A 106 19.09 -46.80 24.94
N ALA A 107 18.54 -47.60 24.03
CA ALA A 107 17.23 -48.27 24.13
C ALA A 107 15.88 -47.49 24.18
N TYR A 108 14.87 -48.25 23.71
CA TYR A 108 13.41 -48.13 23.84
C TYR A 108 12.66 -47.33 22.74
N ALA A 109 12.00 -48.13 21.90
CA ALA A 109 11.03 -47.73 20.89
C ALA A 109 9.70 -47.28 21.50
N SER A 110 8.99 -46.35 20.84
CA SER A 110 7.68 -46.63 20.21
C SER A 110 6.98 -45.35 19.71
N SER A 111 6.65 -45.36 18.41
CA SER A 111 5.38 -44.94 17.81
C SER A 111 4.74 -43.60 18.23
N SER A 112 4.77 -42.62 17.33
CA SER A 112 3.56 -41.91 16.86
C SER A 112 3.85 -41.15 15.54
N ALA A 113 2.81 -41.07 14.70
CA ALA A 113 2.78 -40.59 13.31
C ALA A 113 3.41 -39.20 13.06
N PRO A 114 3.82 -38.88 11.82
CA PRO A 114 4.34 -37.55 11.50
C PRO A 114 3.20 -36.52 11.62
N HIS A 115 3.26 -35.70 12.65
CA HIS A 115 2.54 -34.45 12.67
C HIS A 115 3.25 -33.56 11.64
N THR A 116 2.61 -33.30 10.51
CA THR A 116 2.88 -32.12 9.68
C THR A 116 2.71 -30.91 10.58
N SER A 117 3.78 -30.56 11.28
CA SER A 117 3.95 -29.27 11.88
C SER A 117 4.30 -28.37 10.71
N ASP A 118 3.26 -27.70 10.21
CA ASP A 118 3.40 -26.53 9.37
C ASP A 118 4.24 -25.53 10.18
N THR A 119 5.56 -25.61 9.99
CA THR A 119 6.50 -24.67 10.55
C THR A 119 6.16 -23.34 9.90
N ALA A 120 5.33 -22.54 10.58
CA ALA A 120 5.15 -21.15 10.27
C ALA A 120 6.53 -20.50 10.34
N LEU A 121 7.20 -20.43 9.18
CA LEU A 121 8.41 -19.67 8.98
C LEU A 121 8.07 -18.24 9.39
N SER A 122 8.48 -17.86 10.59
CA SER A 122 8.34 -16.51 11.11
C SER A 122 9.29 -15.61 10.34
N TYR A 123 8.81 -15.06 9.23
CA TYR A 123 9.49 -14.00 8.49
C TYR A 123 9.29 -12.69 9.25
N THR A 124 10.37 -12.13 9.81
CA THR A 124 10.36 -10.74 10.27
C THR A 124 10.50 -9.85 9.05
N HIS A 125 9.40 -9.26 8.60
CA HIS A 125 9.43 -8.26 7.53
C HIS A 125 9.85 -6.92 8.13
N GLN A 126 11.01 -6.41 7.75
CA GLN A 126 11.45 -5.06 8.10
C GLN A 126 11.04 -4.08 7.00
N LEU A 127 10.62 -2.88 7.40
CA LEU A 127 10.42 -1.79 6.45
C LEU A 127 11.76 -1.42 5.81
N GLY A 128 11.79 -1.53 4.49
CA GLY A 128 12.94 -1.27 3.65
C GLY A 128 13.06 0.20 3.23
N THR A 129 13.74 0.39 2.10
CA THR A 129 13.98 1.68 1.47
C THR A 129 12.72 2.22 0.80
N THR A 130 12.71 3.51 0.48
CA THR A 130 11.70 4.09 -0.41
C THR A 130 11.65 3.31 -1.73
N LEU A 131 10.43 3.11 -2.25
CA LEU A 131 10.20 2.51 -3.56
C LEU A 131 10.86 3.34 -4.64
N ALA A 132 11.40 2.66 -5.65
CA ALA A 132 11.87 3.33 -6.85
C ALA A 132 10.69 4.00 -7.58
N PRO A 133 10.85 5.22 -8.12
CA PRO A 133 9.78 5.94 -8.80
C PRO A 133 9.13 5.15 -9.94
N GLU A 134 9.91 4.35 -10.66
CA GLU A 134 9.43 3.54 -11.78
C GLU A 134 8.48 2.42 -11.29
N VAL A 135 8.82 1.78 -10.17
CA VAL A 135 7.98 0.73 -9.56
C VAL A 135 6.71 1.35 -8.96
N PHE A 136 6.80 2.58 -8.45
CA PHE A 136 5.65 3.33 -7.97
C PHE A 136 4.68 3.70 -9.11
N CYS A 137 5.20 4.19 -10.24
CA CYS A 137 4.40 4.42 -11.45
C CYS A 137 3.71 3.14 -11.91
N GLU A 138 4.46 2.04 -12.00
CA GLU A 138 3.91 0.74 -12.40
C GLU A 138 2.82 0.25 -11.45
N ALA A 139 2.98 0.45 -10.13
CA ALA A 139 1.97 0.12 -9.15
C ALA A 139 0.68 0.92 -9.35
N ILE A 140 0.80 2.24 -9.54
CA ILE A 140 -0.36 3.10 -9.80
C ILE A 140 -1.04 2.73 -11.12
N GLU A 141 -0.27 2.46 -12.17
CA GLU A 141 -0.82 2.05 -13.47
C GLU A 141 -1.50 0.68 -13.43
N ALA A 142 -1.00 -0.26 -12.62
CA ALA A 142 -1.63 -1.56 -12.43
C ALA A 142 -2.94 -1.48 -11.62
N LEU A 143 -3.01 -0.53 -10.67
CA LEU A 143 -4.20 -0.28 -9.84
C LEU A 143 -5.24 0.60 -10.56
N ASP A 144 -4.80 1.43 -11.50
CA ASP A 144 -5.59 2.37 -12.30
C ASP A 144 -6.66 3.16 -11.50
N PRO A 145 -6.27 3.87 -10.41
CA PRO A 145 -7.24 4.56 -9.57
C PRO A 145 -7.76 5.85 -10.23
N GLU A 146 -9.01 6.21 -9.95
CA GLU A 146 -9.60 7.49 -10.38
C GLU A 146 -9.10 8.69 -9.55
N ALA A 147 -8.83 8.45 -8.27
CA ALA A 147 -8.39 9.44 -7.30
C ALA A 147 -7.25 8.90 -6.44
N ILE A 148 -6.27 9.74 -6.16
CA ILE A 148 -5.09 9.44 -5.36
C ILE A 148 -5.00 10.46 -4.22
N LEU A 149 -4.90 9.98 -2.99
CA LEU A 149 -4.73 10.80 -1.78
C LEU A 149 -3.37 10.51 -1.15
N LEU A 150 -2.51 11.52 -1.13
CA LEU A 150 -1.16 11.45 -0.56
C LEU A 150 -1.25 11.88 0.92
N LEU A 151 -0.94 10.94 1.82
CA LEU A 151 -1.24 11.10 3.25
C LEU A 151 -0.17 11.87 4.03
N ASP A 152 1.06 11.90 3.52
CA ASP A 152 2.23 12.47 4.17
C ASP A 152 3.24 13.05 3.17
N VAL A 153 4.29 13.68 3.71
CA VAL A 153 5.34 14.31 2.90
C VAL A 153 6.13 13.28 2.08
N PRO A 154 6.56 12.12 2.63
CA PRO A 154 7.26 11.12 1.81
C PRO A 154 6.41 10.57 0.65
N ALA A 155 5.10 10.39 0.81
CA ALA A 155 4.20 10.05 -0.28
C ALA A 155 4.15 11.13 -1.36
N THR A 156 4.15 12.39 -0.94
CA THR A 156 4.11 13.54 -1.85
C THR A 156 5.41 13.69 -2.65
N GLU A 157 6.55 13.55 -1.99
CA GLU A 157 7.87 13.59 -2.65
C GLU A 157 8.02 12.48 -3.69
N LEU A 158 7.64 11.23 -3.34
CA LEU A 158 7.70 10.12 -4.29
C LEU A 158 6.78 10.34 -5.51
N MET A 159 5.57 10.87 -5.29
CA MET A 159 4.66 11.21 -6.38
C MET A 159 5.25 12.30 -7.30
N ARG A 160 5.88 13.32 -6.72
CA ARG A 160 6.55 14.38 -7.48
C ARG A 160 7.70 13.86 -8.33
N GLU A 161 8.51 12.97 -7.76
CA GLU A 161 9.64 12.37 -8.47
C GLU A 161 9.15 11.46 -9.60
N ALA A 162 8.18 10.59 -9.32
CA ALA A 162 7.67 9.60 -10.26
C ALA A 162 6.93 10.20 -11.46
N TYR A 163 6.21 11.31 -11.25
CA TYR A 163 5.42 11.98 -12.29
C TYR A 163 5.94 13.38 -12.64
N MET A 164 7.22 13.66 -12.41
CA MET A 164 7.82 14.97 -12.64
C MET A 164 7.49 15.52 -14.04
N ASP A 165 7.64 14.69 -15.08
CA ASP A 165 7.39 15.09 -16.46
C ASP A 165 5.95 15.57 -16.70
N VAL A 166 4.97 14.95 -16.03
CA VAL A 166 3.56 15.31 -16.15
C VAL A 166 3.23 16.55 -15.30
N LEU A 167 3.86 16.67 -14.13
CA LEU A 167 3.60 17.77 -13.20
C LEU A 167 4.17 19.10 -13.72
N VAL A 168 5.27 19.07 -14.47
CA VAL A 168 5.87 20.27 -15.08
C VAL A 168 4.94 20.95 -16.09
N ASP A 169 4.03 20.20 -16.71
CA ASP A 169 3.04 20.75 -17.65
C ASP A 169 1.89 21.50 -16.94
N ILE A 170 1.79 21.41 -15.61
CA ILE A 170 0.77 22.11 -14.84
C ILE A 170 1.15 23.59 -14.67
N GLU A 171 0.32 24.49 -15.20
CA GLU A 171 0.58 25.95 -15.16
C GLU A 171 0.61 26.54 -13.75
N ASN A 172 -0.25 26.03 -12.85
CA ASN A 172 -0.31 26.52 -11.47
C ASN A 172 0.78 25.88 -10.62
N PHE A 173 1.68 26.71 -10.09
CA PHE A 173 2.85 26.25 -9.34
C PHE A 173 2.49 25.44 -8.09
N GLU A 174 1.51 25.88 -7.30
CA GLU A 174 1.09 25.16 -6.08
C GLU A 174 0.55 23.76 -6.42
N THR A 175 -0.17 23.64 -7.53
CA THR A 175 -0.70 22.37 -8.01
C THR A 175 0.41 21.47 -8.58
N ALA A 176 1.36 22.04 -9.32
CA ALA A 176 2.52 21.32 -9.87
C ALA A 176 3.45 20.79 -8.76
N MET A 177 3.58 21.54 -7.66
CA MET A 177 4.32 21.14 -6.47
C MET A 177 3.52 20.24 -5.52
N LEU A 178 2.28 19.88 -5.87
CA LEU A 178 1.39 19.09 -5.02
C LEU A 178 1.26 19.67 -3.60
N GLU A 179 1.13 20.99 -3.50
CA GLU A 179 0.91 21.68 -2.22
C GLU A 179 -0.39 21.17 -1.57
N PRO A 180 -0.42 21.01 -0.23
CA PRO A 180 -1.58 20.47 0.46
C PRO A 180 -2.87 21.24 0.17
N GLY A 181 -3.92 20.50 -0.22
CA GLY A 181 -5.24 21.08 -0.49
C GLY A 181 -5.51 21.47 -1.94
N TYR A 182 -4.53 21.38 -2.84
CA TYR A 182 -4.75 21.53 -4.29
C TYR A 182 -4.97 20.17 -4.93
N VAL A 183 -5.86 20.10 -5.92
CA VAL A 183 -6.13 18.88 -6.68
C VAL A 183 -5.42 19.00 -8.02
N ALA A 184 -4.39 18.18 -8.22
CA ALA A 184 -3.68 18.06 -9.48
C ALA A 184 -4.34 16.99 -10.37
N SER A 185 -4.24 17.18 -11.68
CA SER A 185 -4.65 16.18 -12.68
C SER A 185 -3.39 15.53 -13.25
N VAL A 186 -3.15 14.25 -12.91
CA VAL A 186 -2.00 13.49 -13.41
C VAL A 186 -2.53 12.34 -14.26
N LEU A 187 -2.31 12.40 -15.57
CA LEU A 187 -2.79 11.40 -16.54
C LEU A 187 -4.31 11.11 -16.42
N GLY A 188 -5.11 12.14 -16.13
CA GLY A 188 -6.57 12.02 -15.96
C GLY A 188 -7.03 11.63 -14.55
N ARG A 189 -6.10 11.33 -13.63
CA ARG A 189 -6.40 10.99 -12.23
C ARG A 189 -6.36 12.24 -11.36
N ARG A 190 -7.24 12.30 -10.35
CA ARG A 190 -7.27 13.42 -9.38
C ARG A 190 -6.34 13.12 -8.22
N VAL A 191 -5.31 13.93 -8.04
CA VAL A 191 -4.28 13.75 -7.00
C VAL A 191 -4.39 14.88 -5.98
N LEU A 192 -4.52 14.53 -4.70
CA LEU A 192 -4.59 15.49 -3.60
C LEU A 192 -3.56 15.13 -2.52
N ALA A 193 -2.71 16.09 -2.16
CA ALA A 193 -1.87 15.98 -0.98
C ALA A 193 -2.55 16.53 0.26
N LEU A 194 -2.41 15.83 1.39
CA LEU A 194 -2.85 16.32 2.70
C LEU A 194 -1.73 17.00 3.51
N GLY A 195 -0.47 16.84 3.09
CA GLY A 195 0.69 17.25 3.88
C GLY A 195 0.83 16.37 5.12
N ASP A 196 1.20 16.93 6.27
CA ASP A 196 1.26 16.20 7.54
C ASP A 196 -0.16 16.07 8.16
N PHE A 197 -0.90 15.07 7.69
CA PHE A 197 -2.26 14.79 8.17
C PHE A 197 -2.28 14.41 9.66
N ALA A 198 -1.34 13.56 10.09
CA ALA A 198 -1.20 13.09 11.46
C ALA A 198 -1.11 14.27 12.44
N ALA A 199 -0.15 15.17 12.21
CA ALA A 199 0.03 16.35 13.05
C ALA A 199 -1.18 17.32 12.99
N SER A 200 -1.93 17.31 11.89
CA SER A 200 -3.11 18.16 11.71
C SER A 200 -4.32 17.73 12.54
N LEU A 201 -4.39 16.46 12.98
CA LEU A 201 -5.49 15.95 13.80
C LEU A 201 -5.41 16.35 15.29
N ALA A 202 -4.35 17.02 15.73
CA ALA A 202 -4.29 17.60 17.07
C ALA A 202 -5.04 18.94 17.18
N ASP A 203 -5.24 19.64 16.06
CA ASP A 203 -5.77 21.01 16.02
C ASP A 203 -7.15 21.08 15.33
N SER A 204 -8.14 21.67 16.01
CA SER A 204 -9.49 21.86 15.48
C SER A 204 -9.56 22.70 14.21
N ALA A 205 -8.70 23.72 14.06
CA ALA A 205 -8.68 24.56 12.87
C ALA A 205 -8.09 23.79 11.67
N LYS A 206 -6.99 23.06 11.90
CA LYS A 206 -6.38 22.20 10.88
C LYS A 206 -7.32 21.07 10.46
N LYS A 207 -8.09 20.49 11.37
CA LYS A 207 -9.15 19.51 11.03
C LYS A 207 -10.19 20.06 10.06
N GLN A 208 -10.68 21.28 10.30
CA GLN A 208 -11.65 21.92 9.41
C GLN A 208 -11.04 22.21 8.03
N LEU A 209 -9.77 22.61 8.00
CA LEU A 209 -9.02 22.83 6.78
C LEU A 209 -8.81 21.52 6.00
N VAL A 210 -8.36 20.44 6.65
CA VAL A 210 -8.26 19.10 6.02
C VAL A 210 -9.62 18.62 5.53
N TRP A 211 -10.69 18.84 6.29
CA TRP A 211 -12.05 18.53 5.84
C TRP A 211 -12.43 19.29 4.57
N SER A 212 -12.04 20.57 4.45
CA SER A 212 -12.24 21.35 3.24
C SER A 212 -11.46 20.77 2.04
N TYR A 213 -10.29 20.18 2.28
CA TYR A 213 -9.47 19.54 1.25
C TYR A 213 -10.14 18.26 0.75
N LEU A 214 -10.54 17.37 1.68
CA LEU A 214 -11.15 16.09 1.34
C LEU A 214 -12.45 16.25 0.53
N LYS A 215 -13.24 17.29 0.79
CA LYS A 215 -14.45 17.59 -0.01
C LYS A 215 -14.17 17.80 -1.50
N LYS A 216 -12.97 18.23 -1.87
CA LYS A 216 -12.56 18.38 -3.27
C LYS A 216 -12.38 17.03 -3.98
N LEU A 217 -12.23 15.95 -3.21
CA LEU A 217 -12.04 14.57 -3.69
C LEU A 217 -13.30 13.71 -3.51
N ALA A 218 -14.50 14.31 -3.53
CA ALA A 218 -15.75 13.53 -3.48
C ALA A 218 -15.84 12.53 -4.65
N PRO A 219 -16.58 11.40 -4.50
CA PRO A 219 -16.81 10.45 -5.58
C PRO A 219 -17.45 11.13 -6.80
N LEU A 220 -17.06 10.71 -8.00
CA LEU A 220 -17.69 11.19 -9.23
C LEU A 220 -19.15 10.72 -9.27
N GLY A 221 -20.10 11.64 -9.44
CA GLY A 221 -21.53 11.32 -9.52
C GLY A 221 -22.33 11.37 -8.22
N SER A 222 -21.74 11.79 -7.10
CA SER A 222 -22.50 12.02 -5.86
C SER A 222 -23.38 13.27 -5.98
N PRO A 223 -24.69 13.24 -5.62
CA PRO A 223 -25.55 14.43 -5.67
C PRO A 223 -25.11 15.45 -4.62
N TYR A 224 -24.88 16.70 -5.06
CA TYR A 224 -24.50 17.85 -4.23
C TYR A 224 -25.55 18.22 -3.18
#